data_AF-A0CGU1-F1
#
_entry.id   AF-A0CGU1-F1
#
_cell.length_a   1.000
_cell.length_b   1.000
_cell.length_c   1.000
_cell.angle_alpha   90.00
_cell.angle_beta   90.00
_cell.angle_gamma   90.00
#
_symmetry.space_group_name_H-M   'P 1'
#
loop_
_entity.id
_entity.type
_entity.pdbx_description
1 polymer ?
#
loop_
_entity_poly.entity_id
_entity_poly.type
_entity_poly.pdbx_seq_one_letter_code
_entity_poly.pdbx_strand_id
1 'polypeptide(L)'
;MGRVNAKCMMDANLPFSILMYNVNLLILHAQLMKPVVLNYKIALLIQNKKNKCFYDDKEKKCVLLECKYLTYTTHEECNNQLSTCTSDSTKCVSMDKCETYSTEQCKTSLGTDGKCLFDPSLKKCRLASCTELKSNCSQITNCIDNGGLGCVNKANCSKYETEIACKQGGTDGFCVWYLNNGEGACKLMTSCSDGSSQPKKFRLCIQIMELLMD
;
A
#
# COMPACT_ATOMS: atom_id res chain seq x y z
N MET A 1 -19.00 -9.62 12.67
CA MET A 1 -18.61 -9.96 11.28
C MET A 1 -19.16 -8.89 10.34
N GLY A 2 -18.32 -7.98 9.86
CA GLY A 2 -18.73 -6.98 8.86
C GLY A 2 -18.91 -7.64 7.49
N ARG A 3 -20.12 -8.14 7.21
CA ARG A 3 -20.48 -8.57 5.86
C ARG A 3 -20.69 -7.32 5.02
N VAL A 4 -20.02 -7.21 3.86
CA VAL A 4 -20.47 -6.33 2.79
C VAL A 4 -21.93 -6.69 2.55
N ASN A 5 -22.82 -5.79 2.94
CA ASN A 5 -24.22 -6.15 3.13
C ASN A 5 -24.82 -6.35 1.73
N ALA A 6 -25.35 -7.54 1.43
CA ALA A 6 -25.97 -7.86 0.14
C ALA A 6 -27.08 -6.85 -0.24
N LYS A 7 -27.63 -6.18 0.77
CA LYS A 7 -28.57 -5.05 0.66
C LYS A 7 -28.01 -3.88 -0.18
N CYS A 8 -26.70 -3.62 -0.12
CA CYS A 8 -26.08 -2.60 -0.97
C CYS A 8 -26.01 -2.96 -2.44
N MET A 9 -26.00 -4.25 -2.77
CA MET A 9 -25.98 -4.68 -4.16
C MET A 9 -27.32 -4.39 -4.83
N MET A 10 -28.43 -4.41 -4.09
CA MET A 10 -29.80 -4.24 -4.60
C MET A 10 -30.22 -2.77 -4.81
N ASP A 11 -29.63 -1.83 -4.06
CA ASP A 11 -29.91 -0.38 -4.20
C ASP A 11 -29.02 0.32 -5.24
N ALA A 12 -27.92 -0.32 -5.65
CA ALA A 12 -27.22 0.11 -6.85
C ALA A 12 -28.15 -0.23 -8.02
N ASN A 13 -28.71 0.81 -8.66
CA ASN A 13 -29.51 0.77 -9.89
C ASN A 13 -28.66 0.29 -11.10
N LEU A 14 -27.97 -0.84 -10.95
CA LEU A 14 -27.43 -1.68 -12.00
C LEU A 14 -28.54 -2.67 -12.34
N PRO A 15 -28.93 -2.82 -13.61
CA PRO A 15 -30.07 -3.67 -13.98
C PRO A 15 -29.81 -5.09 -13.51
N PHE A 16 -30.54 -5.48 -12.47
CA PHE A 16 -30.61 -6.85 -11.97
C PHE A 16 -31.27 -7.71 -13.05
N SER A 17 -30.44 -8.38 -13.84
CA SER A 17 -30.84 -9.62 -14.49
C SER A 17 -29.64 -10.55 -14.43
N ILE A 18 -29.91 -11.78 -13.98
CA ILE A 18 -28.99 -12.92 -13.88
C ILE A 18 -28.29 -13.04 -12.52
N LEU A 19 -29.06 -13.44 -11.52
CA LEU A 19 -28.63 -14.54 -10.65
C LEU A 19 -29.72 -15.60 -10.70
N MET A 20 -29.31 -16.87 -10.78
CA MET A 20 -30.10 -18.12 -10.78
C MET A 20 -30.40 -18.72 -12.16
N TYR A 21 -29.42 -19.21 -12.92
CA TYR A 21 -29.63 -20.42 -13.75
C TYR A 21 -28.35 -21.26 -13.88
N ASN A 22 -28.58 -22.58 -13.88
CA ASN A 22 -27.66 -23.71 -13.88
C ASN A 22 -26.52 -23.65 -14.93
N VAL A 23 -25.34 -24.16 -14.57
CA VAL A 23 -24.06 -24.04 -15.29
C VAL A 23 -23.95 -24.87 -16.59
N ASN A 24 -24.99 -25.58 -17.06
CA ASN A 24 -24.82 -26.57 -18.14
C ASN A 24 -25.68 -26.41 -19.41
N LEU A 25 -26.34 -25.28 -19.66
CA LEU A 25 -27.19 -25.17 -20.86
C LEU A 25 -27.24 -23.75 -21.48
N LEU A 26 -26.12 -23.27 -22.03
CA LEU A 26 -26.08 -22.09 -22.91
C LEU A 26 -24.92 -22.22 -23.92
N ILE A 27 -24.92 -23.33 -24.66
CA ILE A 27 -24.19 -23.46 -25.93
C ILE A 27 -25.24 -23.65 -27.01
N LEU A 28 -25.89 -22.56 -27.42
CA LEU A 28 -26.50 -22.34 -28.74
C LEU A 28 -27.17 -20.96 -28.66
N HIS A 29 -26.94 -20.11 -29.66
CA HIS A 29 -27.32 -18.68 -29.77
C HIS A 29 -26.25 -17.63 -29.38
N ALA A 30 -24.97 -17.99 -29.49
CA ALA A 30 -23.87 -17.00 -29.50
C ALA A 30 -23.49 -16.59 -30.94
N GLN A 31 -24.43 -16.01 -31.69
CA GLN A 31 -24.13 -15.27 -32.91
C GLN A 31 -25.07 -14.07 -32.95
N LEU A 32 -24.50 -12.85 -32.85
CA LEU A 32 -25.11 -11.50 -32.94
C LEU A 32 -25.09 -10.59 -31.68
N MET A 33 -24.25 -10.83 -30.67
CA MET A 33 -23.90 -9.76 -29.70
C MET A 33 -22.38 -9.59 -29.53
N LYS A 34 -21.86 -8.47 -30.04
CA LYS A 34 -20.49 -7.95 -29.83
C LYS A 34 -20.37 -7.23 -28.46
N PRO A 35 -19.20 -6.66 -28.12
CA PRO A 35 -18.30 -7.05 -27.04
C PRO A 35 -18.57 -6.30 -25.72
N VAL A 36 -19.76 -6.44 -25.12
CA VAL A 36 -20.07 -5.70 -23.87
C VAL A 36 -19.93 -6.59 -22.62
N VAL A 37 -20.07 -7.91 -22.75
CA VAL A 37 -20.16 -8.81 -21.58
C VAL A 37 -18.80 -9.17 -20.97
N LEU A 38 -17.69 -9.01 -21.70
CA LEU A 38 -16.36 -9.35 -21.18
C LEU A 38 -15.79 -8.29 -20.22
N ASN A 39 -16.30 -7.06 -20.24
CA ASN A 39 -15.79 -5.95 -19.43
C ASN A 39 -16.39 -5.92 -18.01
N TYR A 40 -17.60 -6.45 -17.80
CA TYR A 40 -18.27 -6.43 -16.50
C TYR A 40 -17.71 -7.44 -15.49
N LYS A 41 -17.22 -8.60 -15.95
CA LYS A 41 -16.53 -9.56 -15.08
C LYS A 41 -15.20 -9.04 -14.57
N ILE A 42 -14.55 -8.14 -15.31
CA ILE A 42 -13.29 -7.49 -14.90
C ILE A 42 -13.60 -6.30 -13.98
N ALA A 43 -14.70 -5.57 -14.19
CA ALA A 43 -15.13 -4.47 -13.30
C ALA A 43 -15.50 -4.93 -11.87
N LEU A 44 -16.02 -6.16 -11.70
CA LEU A 44 -16.34 -6.73 -10.38
C LEU A 44 -15.11 -7.23 -9.60
N LEU A 45 -13.99 -7.48 -10.29
CA LEU A 45 -12.74 -7.93 -9.67
C LEU A 45 -11.82 -6.78 -9.26
N ILE A 46 -12.15 -5.54 -9.65
CA ILE A 46 -11.48 -4.32 -9.20
C ILE A 46 -12.41 -3.56 -8.24
N GLN A 47 -12.81 -4.19 -7.14
CA GLN A 47 -13.18 -3.41 -5.95
C GLN A 47 -11.90 -2.79 -5.41
N ASN A 48 -11.48 -1.69 -6.03
CA ASN A 48 -10.46 -0.81 -5.51
C ASN A 48 -10.82 -0.57 -4.04
N LYS A 49 -9.91 -0.82 -3.08
CA LYS A 49 -10.16 -0.67 -1.62
C LYS A 49 -10.70 0.73 -1.23
N LYS A 50 -10.83 1.65 -2.18
CA LYS A 50 -11.39 3.00 -2.07
C LYS A 50 -12.92 3.07 -2.22
N ASN A 51 -13.59 2.12 -2.90
CA ASN A 51 -15.00 2.25 -3.29
C ASN A 51 -15.87 1.10 -2.78
N LYS A 52 -15.83 0.84 -1.47
CA LYS A 52 -16.78 -0.08 -0.80
C LYS A 52 -18.00 0.70 -0.32
N CYS A 53 -19.17 0.04 -0.24
CA CYS A 53 -20.41 0.64 0.23
C CYS A 53 -20.91 -0.01 1.54
N PHE A 54 -21.61 0.76 2.36
CA PHE A 54 -22.25 0.36 3.60
C PHE A 54 -23.74 0.75 3.56
N TYR A 55 -24.62 -0.14 4.02
CA TYR A 55 -26.05 0.16 4.10
C TYR A 55 -26.32 0.83 5.44
N ASP A 56 -26.68 2.11 5.41
CA ASP A 56 -27.03 2.83 6.61
C ASP A 56 -28.50 2.56 6.98
N ASP A 57 -28.72 1.75 8.00
CA ASP A 57 -30.07 1.39 8.46
C ASP A 57 -30.86 2.57 9.05
N LYS A 58 -30.22 3.69 9.41
CA LYS A 58 -30.89 4.90 9.89
C LYS A 58 -31.39 5.72 8.71
N GLU A 59 -30.50 5.96 7.75
CA GLU A 59 -30.79 6.74 6.54
C GLU A 59 -31.54 5.94 5.46
N LYS A 60 -31.67 4.62 5.65
CA LYS A 60 -32.28 3.67 4.70
C LYS A 60 -31.67 3.75 3.30
N LYS A 61 -30.36 3.98 3.20
CA LYS A 61 -29.66 4.13 1.93
C LYS A 61 -28.25 3.56 1.96
N CYS A 62 -27.71 3.29 0.78
CA CYS A 62 -26.31 2.94 0.62
C CYS A 62 -25.43 4.19 0.66
N VAL A 63 -24.40 4.15 1.50
CA VAL A 63 -23.38 5.19 1.62
C VAL A 63 -21.99 4.61 1.34
N LEU A 64 -21.00 5.47 1.11
CA LEU A 64 -19.62 5.02 1.04
C LEU A 64 -19.20 4.43 2.39
N LEU A 65 -18.48 3.30 2.34
CA LEU A 65 -17.93 2.68 3.53
C LEU A 65 -16.84 3.59 4.10
N GLU A 66 -17.01 3.96 5.36
CA GLU A 66 -16.04 4.68 6.18
C GLU A 66 -15.55 3.80 7.34
N CYS A 67 -14.38 4.12 7.90
CA CYS A 67 -13.80 3.36 9.01
C CYS A 67 -14.76 3.20 10.19
N LYS A 68 -15.56 4.25 10.50
CA LYS A 68 -16.49 4.28 11.64
C LYS A 68 -17.55 3.18 11.64
N TYR A 69 -17.83 2.56 10.48
CA TYR A 69 -18.80 1.47 10.33
C TYR A 69 -18.18 0.09 10.55
N LEU A 70 -16.86 -0.01 10.70
CA LEU A 70 -16.15 -1.27 10.85
C LEU A 70 -15.78 -1.50 12.32
N THR A 71 -16.07 -2.70 12.84
CA THR A 71 -15.91 -3.05 14.25
C THR A 71 -14.73 -3.99 14.49
N TYR A 72 -13.67 -3.90 13.67
CA TYR A 72 -12.48 -4.71 13.84
C TYR A 72 -11.52 -4.07 14.85
N THR A 73 -10.80 -4.90 15.59
CA THR A 73 -9.95 -4.49 16.71
C THR A 73 -8.47 -4.51 16.37
N THR A 74 -8.11 -4.90 15.14
CA THR A 74 -6.73 -4.94 14.65
C THR A 74 -6.54 -4.04 13.44
N HIS A 75 -5.33 -3.47 13.30
CA HIS A 75 -4.97 -2.67 12.14
C HIS A 75 -5.13 -3.47 10.84
N GLU A 76 -4.65 -4.71 10.79
CA GLU A 76 -4.69 -5.56 9.59
C GLU A 76 -6.12 -5.76 9.08
N GLU A 77 -7.06 -6.10 9.97
CA GLU A 77 -8.46 -6.28 9.59
C GLU A 77 -9.09 -4.97 9.08
N CYS A 78 -8.83 -3.85 9.76
CA CYS A 78 -9.30 -2.53 9.33
C CYS A 78 -8.73 -2.13 7.97
N ASN A 79 -7.42 -2.30 7.78
CA ASN A 79 -6.70 -1.91 6.56
C ASN A 79 -7.03 -2.82 5.36
N ASN A 80 -7.37 -4.07 5.64
CA ASN A 80 -7.90 -4.99 4.63
C ASN A 80 -9.27 -4.55 4.11
N GLN A 81 -10.07 -3.88 4.95
CA GLN A 81 -11.31 -3.28 4.47
C GLN A 81 -11.07 -2.00 3.66
N LEU A 82 -10.33 -1.06 4.23
CA LEU A 82 -10.03 0.24 3.62
C LEU A 82 -8.61 0.63 4.00
N SER A 83 -7.77 0.95 3.01
CA SER A 83 -6.33 1.22 3.24
C SER A 83 -6.04 2.48 4.07
N THR A 84 -7.06 3.32 4.28
CA THR A 84 -6.99 4.54 5.10
C THR A 84 -7.42 4.33 6.54
N CYS A 85 -7.76 3.10 6.94
CA CYS A 85 -8.22 2.78 8.29
C CYS A 85 -7.17 2.04 9.11
N THR A 86 -7.20 2.30 10.42
CA THR A 86 -6.51 1.57 11.49
C THR A 86 -7.51 1.22 12.60
N SER A 87 -7.09 0.53 13.66
CA SER A 87 -7.95 0.20 14.80
C SER A 87 -7.65 1.00 16.05
N ASP A 88 -8.68 1.50 16.73
CA ASP A 88 -8.56 2.10 18.06
C ASP A 88 -8.58 1.08 19.21
N SER A 89 -8.37 -0.21 18.91
CA SER A 89 -8.56 -1.40 19.76
C SER A 89 -10.02 -1.83 20.00
N THR A 90 -11.00 -1.00 19.67
CA THR A 90 -12.44 -1.32 19.82
C THR A 90 -13.15 -1.41 18.46
N LYS A 91 -12.78 -0.54 17.53
CA LYS A 91 -13.34 -0.42 16.18
C LYS A 91 -12.29 0.12 15.22
N CYS A 92 -12.64 0.23 13.94
CA CYS A 92 -11.79 0.94 13.00
C CYS A 92 -12.02 2.45 13.06
N VAL A 93 -10.93 3.19 12.88
CA VAL A 93 -10.88 4.64 12.79
C VAL A 93 -10.02 5.03 11.60
N SER A 94 -10.18 6.26 11.12
CA SER A 94 -9.30 6.80 10.08
C SER A 94 -7.87 6.89 10.61
N MET A 95 -6.90 6.58 9.77
CA MET A 95 -5.50 6.79 10.10
C MET A 95 -5.21 8.28 10.25
N ASP A 96 -4.37 8.61 11.22
CA ASP A 96 -3.84 9.94 11.48
C ASP A 96 -2.36 9.82 11.86
N LYS A 97 -1.66 10.93 12.15
CA LYS A 97 -0.28 10.88 12.63
C LYS A 97 -0.19 10.18 13.98
N CYS A 98 0.93 9.49 14.23
CA CYS A 98 1.12 8.77 15.48
C CYS A 98 0.91 9.62 16.74
N GLU A 99 1.23 10.91 16.71
CA GLU A 99 1.11 11.81 17.86
C GLU A 99 -0.33 12.07 18.33
N THR A 100 -1.34 11.80 17.51
CA THR A 100 -2.76 12.03 17.85
C THR A 100 -3.43 10.82 18.50
N TYR A 101 -2.74 9.68 18.53
CA TYR A 101 -3.27 8.42 19.05
C TYR A 101 -3.20 8.32 20.57
N SER A 102 -4.15 7.57 21.15
CA SER A 102 -4.10 7.20 22.57
C SER A 102 -3.00 6.18 22.86
N THR A 103 -2.63 6.05 24.13
CA THR A 103 -1.63 5.08 24.62
C THR A 103 -1.91 3.64 24.16
N GLU A 104 -3.17 3.23 24.16
CA GLU A 104 -3.63 1.91 23.76
C GLU A 104 -3.44 1.70 22.25
N GLN A 105 -3.74 2.74 21.47
CA GLN A 105 -3.61 2.72 20.02
C GLN A 105 -2.15 2.61 19.56
N CYS A 106 -1.17 3.18 20.29
CA CYS A 106 0.23 3.13 19.84
C CYS A 106 0.73 1.70 19.59
N LYS A 107 0.19 0.72 20.34
CA LYS A 107 0.66 -0.67 20.28
C LYS A 107 0.20 -1.37 19.01
N THR A 108 -1.03 -1.10 18.58
CA THR A 108 -1.72 -1.89 17.55
C THR A 108 -1.97 -1.11 16.25
N SER A 109 -1.96 0.22 16.28
CA SER A 109 -2.22 1.06 15.11
C SER A 109 -1.01 1.30 14.22
N LEU A 110 -1.30 1.67 12.98
CA LEU A 110 -0.39 2.33 12.05
C LEU A 110 -0.84 3.78 11.87
N GLY A 111 0.10 4.72 11.91
CA GLY A 111 -0.11 6.13 11.58
C GLY A 111 0.03 6.39 10.09
N THR A 112 -0.45 7.54 9.64
CA THR A 112 -0.20 8.03 8.26
C THR A 112 1.29 8.27 7.98
N ASP A 113 2.07 8.45 9.03
CA ASP A 113 3.52 8.62 9.08
C ASP A 113 4.29 7.31 9.29
N GLY A 114 3.60 6.22 9.65
CA GLY A 114 4.14 4.86 9.75
C GLY A 114 3.90 4.18 11.09
N LYS A 115 4.84 3.33 11.55
CA LYS A 115 4.67 2.57 12.79
C LYS A 115 4.74 3.50 14.00
N CYS A 116 3.72 3.43 14.85
CA CYS A 116 3.70 4.16 16.11
C CYS A 116 4.31 3.34 17.25
N LEU A 117 4.93 4.04 18.20
CA LEU A 117 5.44 3.51 19.46
C LEU A 117 5.02 4.44 20.60
N PHE A 118 4.77 3.87 21.78
CA PHE A 118 4.51 4.65 22.97
C PHE A 118 5.84 5.12 23.58
N ASP A 119 5.96 6.42 23.84
CA ASP A 119 7.09 7.00 24.56
C ASP A 119 6.73 7.13 26.05
N PRO A 120 7.34 6.33 26.94
CA PRO A 120 7.01 6.35 28.36
C PRO A 120 7.46 7.65 29.06
N SER A 121 8.47 8.33 28.53
CA SER A 121 8.98 9.59 29.10
C SER A 121 8.03 10.74 28.80
N LEU A 122 7.48 10.79 27.59
CA LEU A 122 6.55 11.82 27.17
C LEU A 122 5.07 11.46 27.41
N LYS A 123 4.80 10.22 27.81
CA LYS A 123 3.45 9.64 28.01
C LYS A 123 2.54 9.85 26.80
N LYS A 124 3.09 9.73 25.60
CA LYS A 124 2.35 9.90 24.33
C LYS A 124 2.88 8.97 23.26
N CYS A 125 2.07 8.73 22.23
CA CYS A 125 2.54 8.06 21.03
C CYS A 125 3.51 8.95 20.24
N ARG A 126 4.45 8.31 19.54
CA ARG A 126 5.32 8.93 18.54
C ARG A 126 5.53 7.98 17.37
N LEU A 127 6.05 8.53 16.28
CA LEU A 127 6.57 7.75 15.18
C LEU A 127 7.82 6.94 15.63
N ALA A 128 7.93 5.69 15.17
CA ALA A 128 9.14 4.91 15.35
C ALA A 128 10.30 5.50 14.53
N SER A 129 11.52 5.43 15.04
CA SER A 129 12.71 5.66 14.22
C SER A 129 12.97 4.45 13.31
N CYS A 130 13.71 4.64 12.21
CA CYS A 130 14.05 3.52 11.31
C CYS A 130 14.71 2.36 12.07
N THR A 131 15.65 2.66 12.97
CA THR A 131 16.40 1.64 13.72
C THR A 131 15.54 0.84 14.71
N GLU A 132 14.34 1.31 15.03
CA GLU A 132 13.38 0.57 15.87
C GLU A 132 12.52 -0.41 15.04
N LEU A 133 12.57 -0.34 13.71
CA LEU A 133 11.86 -1.25 12.83
C LEU A 133 12.72 -2.48 12.49
N LYS A 134 12.12 -3.66 12.66
CA LYS A 134 12.73 -4.93 12.24
C LYS A 134 12.50 -5.25 10.76
N SER A 135 11.40 -4.75 10.19
CA SER A 135 10.96 -4.99 8.81
C SER A 135 9.98 -3.90 8.38
N ASN A 136 9.51 -3.97 7.12
CA ASN A 136 8.57 -3.01 6.53
C ASN A 136 9.08 -1.56 6.61
N CYS A 137 10.36 -1.34 6.28
CA CYS A 137 11.02 -0.04 6.40
C CYS A 137 10.30 1.06 5.62
N SER A 138 9.74 0.72 4.46
CA SER A 138 9.00 1.65 3.59
C SER A 138 7.72 2.23 4.21
N GLN A 139 7.28 1.74 5.37
CA GLN A 139 6.14 2.33 6.10
C GLN A 139 6.47 3.71 6.69
N ILE A 140 7.76 4.03 6.85
CA ILE A 140 8.23 5.34 7.32
C ILE A 140 9.02 6.00 6.21
N THR A 141 8.70 7.26 5.93
CA THR A 141 9.41 8.04 4.92
C THR A 141 10.89 8.16 5.29
N ASN A 142 11.78 8.00 4.30
CA ASN A 142 13.23 8.00 4.48
C ASN A 142 13.80 6.82 5.29
N CYS A 143 13.05 5.75 5.53
CA CYS A 143 13.62 4.49 6.02
C CYS A 143 13.81 3.50 4.87
N ILE A 144 14.92 2.75 4.90
CA ILE A 144 15.24 1.72 3.92
C ILE A 144 15.67 0.41 4.61
N ASP A 145 15.53 -0.70 3.90
CA ASP A 145 16.01 -2.01 4.35
C ASP A 145 17.55 -2.10 4.23
N ASN A 146 18.24 -2.46 5.31
CA ASN A 146 19.69 -2.68 5.32
C ASN A 146 20.07 -4.16 5.09
N GLY A 147 19.45 -4.78 4.10
CA GLY A 147 19.78 -6.15 3.70
C GLY A 147 19.47 -7.20 4.74
N GLY A 148 18.33 -7.08 5.42
CA GLY A 148 17.91 -8.02 6.47
C GLY A 148 18.53 -7.77 7.84
N LEU A 149 19.39 -6.76 7.99
CA LEU A 149 19.93 -6.31 9.28
C LEU A 149 18.98 -5.37 10.04
N GLY A 150 17.79 -5.12 9.49
CA GLY A 150 16.82 -4.15 10.00
C GLY A 150 16.77 -2.90 9.12
N CYS A 151 16.04 -1.90 9.60
CA CYS A 151 15.84 -0.66 8.85
C CYS A 151 16.81 0.44 9.30
N VAL A 152 17.26 1.25 8.35
CA VAL A 152 18.15 2.41 8.59
C VAL A 152 17.60 3.66 7.93
N ASN A 153 18.05 4.83 8.41
CA ASN A 153 17.77 6.09 7.74
C ASN A 153 18.41 6.07 6.34
N LYS A 154 17.68 6.59 5.36
CA LYS A 154 18.20 6.87 4.03
C LYS A 154 19.35 7.87 4.15
N ALA A 155 20.44 7.58 3.47
CA ALA A 155 21.67 8.35 3.51
C ALA A 155 22.26 8.49 2.10
N ASN A 156 23.41 9.14 1.98
CA ASN A 156 24.13 9.19 0.71
C ASN A 156 24.56 7.79 0.26
N CYS A 157 24.64 7.57 -1.06
CA CYS A 157 24.97 6.27 -1.63
C CYS A 157 26.24 5.65 -1.03
N SER A 158 27.27 6.46 -0.76
CA SER A 158 28.54 6.01 -0.19
C SER A 158 28.47 5.45 1.24
N LYS A 159 27.33 5.62 1.93
CA LYS A 159 27.09 5.10 3.29
C LYS A 159 26.50 3.70 3.30
N TYR A 160 26.08 3.16 2.17
CA TYR A 160 25.43 1.86 2.12
C TYR A 160 26.45 0.74 1.95
N GLU A 161 26.42 -0.19 2.91
CA GLU A 161 27.30 -1.37 2.96
C GLU A 161 26.62 -2.63 2.39
N THR A 162 25.34 -2.53 2.02
CA THR A 162 24.58 -3.65 1.45
C THR A 162 24.02 -3.29 0.08
N GLU A 163 24.00 -4.28 -0.81
CA GLU A 163 23.41 -4.13 -2.15
C GLU A 163 21.93 -3.74 -2.07
N ILE A 164 21.20 -4.29 -1.09
CA ILE A 164 19.78 -4.02 -0.85
C ILE A 164 19.56 -2.56 -0.47
N ALA A 165 20.32 -2.01 0.48
CA ALA A 165 20.25 -0.60 0.83
C ALA A 165 20.59 0.29 -0.37
N CYS A 166 21.68 -0.04 -1.07
CA CYS A 166 22.12 0.70 -2.25
C CYS A 166 21.05 0.75 -3.35
N LYS A 167 20.37 -0.38 -3.60
CA LYS A 167 19.37 -0.45 -4.66
C LYS A 167 18.15 0.44 -4.42
N GLN A 168 17.85 0.76 -3.15
CA GLN A 168 16.75 1.66 -2.76
C GLN A 168 17.05 3.16 -2.97
N GLY A 169 18.29 3.51 -3.34
CA GLY A 169 18.69 4.88 -3.64
C GLY A 169 19.08 5.70 -2.41
N GLY A 170 19.74 6.82 -2.66
CA GLY A 170 20.32 7.69 -1.64
C GLY A 170 19.54 8.97 -1.45
N THR A 171 19.95 9.75 -0.45
CA THR A 171 19.55 11.16 -0.31
C THR A 171 20.19 12.05 -1.38
N ASP A 172 21.29 11.56 -1.99
CA ASP A 172 22.05 12.19 -3.07
C ASP A 172 21.63 11.72 -4.47
N GLY A 173 20.67 10.78 -4.59
CA GLY A 173 20.08 10.39 -5.87
C GLY A 173 20.04 8.88 -6.11
N PHE A 174 20.12 8.48 -7.39
CA PHE A 174 20.16 7.07 -7.76
C PHE A 174 21.53 6.47 -7.42
N CYS A 175 21.56 5.39 -6.66
CA CYS A 175 22.81 4.69 -6.38
C CYS A 175 23.02 3.48 -7.29
N VAL A 176 24.28 3.10 -7.49
CA VAL A 176 24.70 1.87 -8.17
C VAL A 176 25.60 1.07 -7.23
N TRP A 177 25.35 -0.24 -7.19
CA TRP A 177 26.17 -1.20 -6.48
C TRP A 177 27.22 -1.77 -7.43
N TYR A 178 28.49 -1.70 -7.02
CA TYR A 178 29.63 -2.22 -7.76
C TYR A 178 30.23 -3.39 -7.00
N LEU A 179 30.70 -4.40 -7.73
CA LEU A 179 31.50 -5.49 -7.19
C LEU A 179 32.93 -5.33 -7.72
N ASN A 180 33.89 -5.17 -6.82
CA ASN A 180 35.32 -5.14 -7.13
C ASN A 180 35.98 -6.32 -6.43
N ASN A 181 36.40 -7.35 -7.18
CA ASN A 181 37.07 -8.53 -6.64
C ASN A 181 36.30 -9.24 -5.50
N GLY A 182 34.97 -9.20 -5.53
CA GLY A 182 34.10 -9.79 -4.51
C GLY A 182 33.72 -8.84 -3.37
N GLU A 183 34.35 -7.68 -3.26
CA GLU A 183 33.95 -6.62 -2.33
C GLU A 183 32.93 -5.68 -2.99
N GLY A 184 31.79 -5.51 -2.32
CA GLY A 184 30.72 -4.68 -2.80
C GLY A 184 30.81 -3.25 -2.27
N ALA A 185 30.55 -2.27 -3.14
CA ALA A 185 30.52 -0.85 -2.76
C ALA A 185 29.37 -0.12 -3.45
N CYS A 186 28.68 0.76 -2.71
CA CYS A 186 27.63 1.60 -3.26
C CYS A 186 28.16 2.99 -3.61
N LYS A 187 27.80 3.51 -4.80
CA LYS A 187 28.18 4.85 -5.25
C LYS A 187 27.01 5.56 -5.91
N LEU A 188 27.07 6.88 -5.95
CA LEU A 188 26.12 7.71 -6.69
C LEU A 188 26.25 7.45 -8.19
N MET A 189 25.13 7.34 -8.87
CA MET A 189 25.05 7.30 -10.33
C MET A 189 25.27 8.73 -10.85
N THR A 190 26.41 8.96 -11.48
CA THR A 190 26.77 10.25 -12.09
C THR A 190 26.40 10.32 -13.58
N SER A 191 26.28 9.17 -14.22
CA SER A 191 25.90 9.02 -15.63
C SER A 191 25.05 7.76 -15.83
N CYS A 192 24.27 7.69 -16.92
CA CYS A 192 23.54 6.45 -17.20
C CYS A 192 24.48 5.25 -17.44
N SER A 193 25.68 5.47 -18.00
CA SER A 193 26.70 4.42 -18.17
C SER A 193 27.10 3.74 -16.86
N ASP A 194 27.03 4.46 -15.73
CA ASP A 194 27.31 3.92 -14.40
C ASP A 194 26.34 2.80 -14.04
N GLY A 195 25.08 2.91 -14.49
CA GLY A 195 24.02 1.93 -14.26
C GLY A 195 24.00 0.76 -15.24
N SER A 196 24.99 0.63 -16.14
CA SER A 196 25.03 -0.42 -17.18
C SER A 196 24.96 -1.85 -16.62
N SER A 197 25.49 -2.07 -15.41
CA SER A 197 25.38 -3.34 -14.68
C SER A 197 23.98 -3.59 -14.08
N GLN A 198 23.07 -2.61 -14.16
CA GLN A 198 21.71 -2.64 -13.62
C GLN A 198 20.69 -2.19 -14.69
N PRO A 199 20.27 -3.10 -15.60
CA PRO A 199 19.52 -2.76 -16.82
C PRO A 199 18.25 -1.93 -16.59
N LYS A 200 17.57 -2.14 -15.45
CA LYS A 200 16.38 -1.38 -15.07
C LYS A 200 16.71 0.09 -14.76
N LYS A 201 17.77 0.33 -13.97
CA LYS A 201 18.21 1.70 -13.65
C LYS A 201 18.80 2.39 -14.87
N PHE A 202 19.55 1.66 -15.69
CA PHE A 202 20.05 2.14 -16.97
C PHE A 202 18.93 2.67 -17.88
N ARG A 203 17.90 1.85 -18.12
CA ARG A 203 16.75 2.25 -18.97
C ARG A 203 15.97 3.41 -18.38
N LEU A 204 15.73 3.39 -17.07
CA LEU A 204 15.03 4.48 -16.39
C LEU A 204 15.82 5.79 -16.48
N CYS A 205 17.15 5.73 -16.32
CA CYS A 205 18.03 6.88 -16.47
C CYS A 205 17.96 7.47 -17.88
N ILE A 206 18.07 6.64 -18.91
CA ILE A 206 17.97 7.09 -20.32
C ILE A 206 16.62 7.75 -20.57
N GLN A 207 15.53 7.09 -20.15
CA GLN A 207 14.18 7.62 -20.34
C GLN A 207 13.97 8.96 -19.61
N ILE A 208 14.52 9.13 -18.41
CA ILE A 208 14.45 10.41 -17.68
C ILE A 208 15.30 11.48 -18.38
N MET A 209 16.48 11.13 -18.90
CA MET A 209 17.31 12.10 -19.64
C MET A 209 16.63 12.56 -20.92
N GLU A 210 15.97 11.66 -21.67
CA GLU A 210 15.18 12.01 -22.86
C GLU A 210 14.08 13.03 -22.52
N LEU A 211 13.34 12.81 -21.43
CA LEU A 211 12.25 13.70 -20.99
C LEU A 211 12.72 15.07 -20.44
N LEU A 212 14.01 15.23 -20.14
CA LEU A 212 14.58 16.49 -19.64
C LEU A 212 15.27 17.31 -20.75
N MET A 213 15.36 16.76 -21.96
CA MET A 213 15.94 17.44 -23.13
C MET A 213 14.87 18.02 -24.08
N ASP A 214 13.59 17.83 -23.77
CA ASP A 214 12.42 18.47 -24.40
C ASP A 214 11.89 19.63 -23.53
#